data_AF-A0A7V9ZCQ3-F1
#
_entry.id   AF-A0A7V9ZCQ3-F1
#
_cell.length_a   1.000
_cell.length_b   1.000
_cell.length_c   1.000
_cell.angle_alpha   90.00
_cell.angle_beta   90.00
_cell.angle_gamma   90.00
#
_symmetry.space_group_name_H-M   'P 1'
#
loop_
_entity.id
_entity.type
_entity.pdbx_description
1 polymer ?
#
loop_
_entity_poly.entity_id
_entity_poly.type
_entity_poly.pdbx_seq_one_letter_code
_entity_poly.pdbx_strand_id
1 'polypeptide(L)'
;MNCPSCGHENIDGIDRCENCLAPFRQLDIPSIDASESFAQSVMENNLGRLEYEPPVCVAPNTLASDVTREMKEANTGCALIVDSGKLVGIFTEHDVLLRLTSVTGNAGVPPAFEHETRTAFADELPANQIPASEIPLEELRADEMEFAEIEETNVAAGVRVHSGFDVPVAELMTSNPETLHEKDSVAEALNRMSMGRYRHLPVRKSDGSYAVASIKSVLNYIAKEDW
;
A
#
# COMPACT_ATOMS: atom_id res chain seq x y z
N MET A 1 -16.85 -31.35 31.37
CA MET A 1 -15.93 -30.24 31.02
C MET A 1 -16.65 -28.90 30.88
N ASN A 2 -16.07 -27.79 31.34
CA ASN A 2 -16.65 -26.45 31.14
C ASN A 2 -16.33 -25.91 29.74
N CYS A 3 -17.31 -25.29 29.09
CA CYS A 3 -17.13 -24.68 27.77
C CYS A 3 -16.28 -23.40 27.89
N PRO A 4 -15.17 -23.26 27.16
CA PRO A 4 -14.34 -22.05 27.22
C PRO A 4 -15.03 -20.82 26.63
N SER A 5 -15.96 -21.00 25.67
CA SER A 5 -16.66 -19.88 25.02
C SER A 5 -17.81 -19.30 25.83
N CYS A 6 -18.47 -20.08 26.71
CA CYS A 6 -19.64 -19.61 27.45
C CYS A 6 -19.73 -20.06 28.92
N GLY A 7 -18.76 -20.81 29.41
CA GLY A 7 -18.70 -21.29 30.80
C GLY A 7 -19.67 -22.42 31.16
N HIS A 8 -20.51 -22.88 30.22
CA HIS A 8 -21.49 -23.94 30.47
C HIS A 8 -20.82 -25.28 30.83
N GLU A 9 -21.35 -25.98 31.82
CA GLU A 9 -20.87 -27.31 32.22
C GLU A 9 -21.43 -28.37 31.27
N ASN A 10 -20.55 -29.04 30.52
CA ASN A 10 -20.89 -30.04 29.53
C ASN A 10 -20.43 -31.43 29.97
N ILE A 11 -21.07 -32.47 29.42
CA ILE A 11 -20.69 -33.86 29.63
C ILE A 11 -19.39 -34.17 28.86
N ASP A 12 -18.51 -35.01 29.41
CA ASP A 12 -17.25 -35.35 28.73
C ASP A 12 -17.49 -36.23 27.50
N GLY A 13 -16.75 -35.96 26.42
CA GLY A 13 -16.83 -36.72 25.17
C GLY A 13 -17.82 -36.20 24.13
N ILE A 14 -18.48 -35.05 24.37
CA ILE A 14 -19.30 -34.38 23.36
C ILE A 14 -18.44 -33.51 22.43
N ASP A 15 -18.83 -33.40 21.16
CA ASP A 15 -18.08 -32.66 20.14
C ASP A 15 -18.43 -31.16 20.05
N ARG A 16 -19.55 -30.75 20.66
CA ARG A 16 -20.05 -29.36 20.68
C ARG A 16 -20.69 -29.04 22.02
N CYS A 17 -20.62 -27.78 22.44
CA CYS A 17 -21.31 -27.31 23.63
C CYS A 17 -22.83 -27.38 23.45
N GLU A 18 -23.55 -27.90 24.44
CA GLU A 18 -25.01 -28.03 24.39
C GLU A 18 -25.75 -26.68 24.49
N ASN A 19 -25.10 -25.65 25.02
CA ASN A 19 -25.68 -24.32 25.17
C ASN A 19 -25.41 -23.39 23.98
N CYS A 20 -24.14 -23.22 23.58
CA CYS A 20 -23.75 -22.28 22.53
C CYS A 20 -23.35 -22.93 21.21
N LEU A 21 -23.37 -24.27 21.12
CA LEU A 21 -23.00 -25.06 19.93
C LEU A 21 -21.54 -24.92 19.46
N ALA A 22 -20.70 -24.23 20.23
CA ALA A 22 -19.27 -24.09 19.98
C ALA A 22 -18.60 -25.48 19.92
N PRO A 23 -17.82 -25.80 18.88
CA PRO A 23 -17.18 -27.10 18.72
C PRO A 23 -15.97 -27.27 19.64
N PHE A 24 -15.83 -28.44 20.26
CA PHE A 24 -14.68 -28.78 21.12
C PHE A 24 -13.46 -29.29 20.33
N ARG A 25 -13.63 -29.66 19.06
CA ARG A 25 -12.53 -30.12 18.18
C ARG A 25 -11.56 -29.01 17.75
N GLN A 26 -11.84 -27.76 18.10
CA GLN A 26 -11.03 -26.60 17.69
C GLN A 26 -10.13 -26.06 18.81
N LEU A 27 -10.01 -26.78 19.94
CA LEU A 27 -9.20 -26.35 21.09
C LEU A 27 -7.67 -26.40 20.84
N ASP A 28 -7.21 -27.11 19.80
CA ASP A 28 -5.79 -27.18 19.42
C ASP A 28 -5.40 -26.23 18.27
N ILE A 29 -6.37 -25.50 17.72
CA ILE A 29 -6.12 -24.36 16.83
C ILE A 29 -6.20 -23.15 17.75
N PRO A 30 -5.19 -22.26 17.81
CA PRO A 30 -5.33 -21.02 18.58
C PRO A 30 -6.64 -20.34 18.17
N SER A 31 -7.63 -20.34 19.07
CA SER A 31 -8.87 -19.61 18.88
C SER A 31 -8.47 -18.15 18.79
N ILE A 32 -8.87 -17.52 17.69
CA ILE A 32 -8.48 -16.16 17.42
C ILE A 32 -9.40 -15.21 18.21
N ASP A 33 -9.42 -15.36 19.54
CA ASP A 33 -10.07 -14.42 20.46
C ASP A 33 -9.35 -13.04 20.40
N ALA A 34 -8.11 -13.03 19.87
CA ALA A 34 -7.36 -11.82 19.51
C ALA A 34 -7.72 -11.23 18.12
N SER A 35 -8.47 -11.94 17.26
CA SER A 35 -8.90 -11.37 15.96
C SER A 35 -10.22 -10.64 16.06
N GLU A 36 -11.02 -10.90 17.10
CA GLU A 36 -12.20 -10.09 17.35
C GLU A 36 -11.77 -8.65 17.64
N SER A 37 -10.75 -8.41 18.47
CA SER A 37 -10.25 -7.04 18.71
C SER A 37 -9.65 -6.38 17.45
N PHE A 38 -8.88 -7.14 16.65
CA PHE A 38 -8.28 -6.63 15.41
C PHE A 38 -9.32 -6.29 14.34
N ALA A 39 -10.23 -7.21 14.04
CA ALA A 39 -11.23 -7.02 13.01
C ALA A 39 -12.24 -5.94 13.42
N GLN A 40 -12.62 -5.91 14.70
CA GLN A 40 -13.45 -4.85 15.28
C GLN A 40 -12.75 -3.49 15.18
N SER A 41 -11.47 -3.40 15.54
CA SER A 41 -10.67 -2.18 15.43
C SER A 41 -10.63 -1.65 14.00
N VAL A 42 -10.30 -2.50 13.02
CA VAL A 42 -10.20 -2.08 11.61
C VAL A 42 -11.56 -1.68 11.04
N MET A 43 -12.65 -2.32 11.46
CA MET A 43 -14.00 -2.01 11.00
C MET A 43 -14.61 -0.76 11.67
N GLU A 44 -14.34 -0.53 12.96
CA GLU A 44 -14.96 0.54 13.74
C GLU A 44 -14.10 1.81 13.81
N ASN A 45 -12.78 1.69 13.70
CA ASN A 45 -11.88 2.84 13.75
C ASN A 45 -11.81 3.58 12.42
N ASN A 46 -11.55 4.86 12.57
CA ASN A 46 -11.61 5.82 11.50
C ASN A 46 -10.24 6.29 11.03
N LEU A 47 -10.14 6.66 9.76
CA LEU A 47 -8.95 7.27 9.17
C LEU A 47 -8.47 8.50 9.93
N GLY A 48 -9.34 9.28 10.59
CA GLY A 48 -8.91 10.40 11.43
C GLY A 48 -8.03 10.03 12.63
N ARG A 49 -7.95 8.74 13.01
CA ARG A 49 -7.13 8.26 14.14
C ARG A 49 -5.70 7.89 13.74
N LEU A 50 -5.42 7.80 12.44
CA LEU A 50 -4.07 7.53 11.95
C LEU A 50 -3.16 8.72 12.23
N GLU A 51 -1.92 8.43 12.59
CA GLU A 51 -0.86 9.43 12.61
C GLU A 51 -0.43 9.70 11.16
N TYR A 52 -0.60 10.95 10.73
CA TYR A 52 -0.20 11.39 9.40
C TYR A 52 1.02 12.30 9.48
N GLU A 53 2.04 11.99 8.68
CA GLU A 53 3.07 12.96 8.33
C GLU A 53 2.49 13.95 7.30
N PRO A 54 2.93 15.23 7.31
CA PRO A 54 2.50 16.21 6.32
C PRO A 54 2.79 15.70 4.90
N PRO A 55 1.81 15.67 4.00
CA PRO A 55 2.05 15.21 2.63
C PRO A 55 2.85 16.25 1.85
N VAL A 56 3.65 15.78 0.90
CA VAL A 56 4.23 16.64 -0.14
C VAL A 56 3.09 17.09 -1.05
N CYS A 57 2.91 18.41 -1.15
CA CYS A 57 1.87 19.04 -1.98
C CYS A 57 2.52 19.99 -2.99
N VAL A 58 2.31 19.74 -4.27
CA VAL A 58 2.92 20.50 -5.38
C VAL A 58 1.88 21.01 -6.37
N ALA A 59 2.26 22.00 -7.17
CA ALA A 59 1.41 22.51 -8.25
C ALA A 59 1.48 21.59 -9.49
N PRO A 60 0.46 21.57 -10.35
CA PRO A 60 0.45 20.73 -11.56
C PRO A 60 1.59 21.03 -12.54
N ASN A 61 2.09 22.26 -12.54
CA ASN A 61 3.18 22.69 -13.41
C ASN A 61 4.58 22.46 -12.82
N THR A 62 4.70 21.95 -11.59
CA THR A 62 5.99 21.59 -10.98
C THR A 62 6.62 20.46 -11.78
N LEU A 63 7.94 20.53 -12.02
CA LEU A 63 8.65 19.50 -12.78
C LEU A 63 8.70 18.20 -11.99
N ALA A 64 8.48 17.07 -12.66
CA ALA A 64 8.48 15.76 -12.02
C ALA A 64 9.85 15.42 -11.35
N SER A 65 10.95 15.98 -11.85
CA SER A 65 12.28 15.89 -11.24
C SER A 65 12.33 16.55 -9.86
N ASP A 66 11.71 17.72 -9.74
CA ASP A 66 11.60 18.45 -8.48
C ASP A 66 10.67 17.73 -7.51
N VAL A 67 9.52 17.23 -7.98
CA VAL A 67 8.60 16.45 -7.15
C VAL A 67 9.27 15.19 -6.60
N THR A 68 10.04 14.48 -7.42
CA THR A 68 10.77 13.27 -6.99
C THR A 68 11.82 13.60 -5.93
N ARG A 69 12.49 14.75 -6.03
CA ARG A 69 13.45 15.23 -5.03
C ARG A 69 12.74 15.57 -3.71
N GLU A 70 11.63 16.29 -3.76
CA GLU A 70 10.81 16.60 -2.57
C GLU A 70 10.29 15.33 -1.90
N MET A 71 9.83 14.34 -2.67
CA MET A 71 9.40 13.03 -2.17
C MET A 71 10.53 12.30 -1.43
N LYS A 72 11.75 12.32 -2.00
CA LYS A 72 12.94 11.72 -1.38
C LYS A 72 13.31 12.43 -0.07
N GLU A 73 13.32 13.75 -0.06
CA GLU A 73 13.65 14.56 1.13
C GLU A 73 12.63 14.36 2.26
N ALA A 74 11.35 14.23 1.91
CA ALA A 74 10.27 13.95 2.85
C ALA A 74 10.11 12.45 3.17
N ASN A 75 10.95 11.57 2.60
CA ASN A 75 10.89 10.11 2.77
C ASN A 75 9.49 9.50 2.52
N THR A 76 8.81 10.00 1.48
CA THR A 76 7.46 9.59 1.11
C THR A 76 7.41 9.00 -0.30
N GLY A 77 6.58 7.98 -0.49
CA GLY A 77 6.39 7.31 -1.80
C GLY A 77 5.38 8.01 -2.73
N CYS A 78 4.80 9.15 -2.31
CA CYS A 78 3.87 9.90 -3.14
C CYS A 78 3.82 11.41 -2.83
N ALA A 79 3.38 12.18 -3.81
CA ALA A 79 3.04 13.60 -3.71
C ALA A 79 1.59 13.85 -4.17
N LEU A 80 0.91 14.78 -3.49
CA LEU A 80 -0.40 15.28 -3.87
C LEU A 80 -0.25 16.48 -4.79
N ILE A 81 -1.00 16.50 -5.89
CA ILE A 81 -1.01 17.62 -6.84
C ILE A 81 -2.26 18.43 -6.55
N VAL A 82 -2.05 19.68 -6.15
CA VAL A 82 -3.11 20.60 -5.73
C VAL A 82 -3.11 21.82 -6.64
N ASP A 83 -4.27 22.12 -7.21
CA ASP A 83 -4.51 23.34 -7.97
C ASP A 83 -5.61 24.15 -7.29
N SER A 84 -5.32 25.42 -6.98
CA SER A 84 -6.30 26.35 -6.41
C SER A 84 -7.01 25.80 -5.16
N GLY A 85 -6.26 25.06 -4.32
CA GLY A 85 -6.76 24.42 -3.10
C GLY A 85 -7.55 23.12 -3.31
N LYS A 86 -7.66 22.63 -4.55
CA LYS A 86 -8.33 21.36 -4.88
C LYS A 86 -7.31 20.31 -5.26
N LEU A 87 -7.50 19.09 -4.77
CA LEU A 87 -6.70 17.94 -5.18
C LEU A 87 -7.09 17.56 -6.62
N VAL A 88 -6.11 17.62 -7.53
CA VAL A 88 -6.31 17.30 -8.96
C VAL A 88 -5.58 16.02 -9.38
N GLY A 89 -4.59 15.58 -8.60
CA GLY A 89 -3.82 14.38 -8.91
C GLY A 89 -3.03 13.83 -7.74
N ILE A 90 -2.52 12.61 -7.93
CA ILE A 90 -1.49 11.99 -7.09
C ILE A 90 -0.36 11.49 -7.99
N PHE A 91 0.87 11.67 -7.55
CA PHE A 91 2.07 11.16 -8.21
C PHE A 91 2.82 10.23 -7.27
N THR A 92 3.24 9.08 -7.77
CA THR A 92 3.81 7.98 -6.99
C THR A 92 5.06 7.42 -7.65
N GLU A 93 5.83 6.63 -6.89
CA GLU A 93 6.96 5.87 -7.45
C GLU A 93 6.55 4.98 -8.64
N HIS A 94 5.31 4.49 -8.69
CA HIS A 94 4.81 3.71 -9.82
C HIS A 94 4.78 4.53 -11.11
N ASP A 95 4.39 5.81 -11.02
CA ASP A 95 4.35 6.73 -12.16
C ASP A 95 5.76 7.02 -12.70
N VAL A 96 6.74 7.11 -11.79
CA VAL A 96 8.19 7.20 -12.13
C VAL A 96 8.64 5.95 -12.90
N LEU A 97 8.30 4.75 -12.41
CA LEU A 97 8.71 3.48 -13.02
C LEU A 97 8.07 3.26 -14.40
N LEU A 98 6.78 3.58 -14.55
CA LEU A 98 6.09 3.51 -15.84
C LEU A 98 6.81 4.35 -16.91
N ARG A 99 7.37 5.50 -16.54
CA ARG A 99 8.10 6.34 -17.50
C ARG A 99 9.45 5.76 -17.91
N LEU A 100 10.19 5.15 -16.99
CA LEU A 100 11.47 4.52 -17.30
C LEU A 100 11.32 3.37 -18.30
N THR A 101 10.23 2.60 -18.19
CA THR A 101 9.93 1.51 -19.16
C THR A 101 9.56 2.03 -20.55
N SER A 102 9.10 3.27 -20.66
CA SER A 102 8.72 3.90 -21.93
C SER A 102 9.94 4.43 -22.71
N VAL A 103 11.09 4.62 -22.05
CA VAL A 103 12.35 5.05 -22.68
C VAL A 103 13.11 3.87 -23.30
N THR A 104 12.86 2.65 -22.83
CA THR A 104 13.50 1.42 -23.33
C THR A 104 12.47 0.44 -23.90
N GLY A 105 11.75 0.81 -24.95
CA GLY A 105 10.98 -0.16 -25.70
C GLY A 105 9.87 0.44 -26.55
N ASN A 106 10.13 0.53 -27.85
CA ASN A 106 9.07 0.58 -28.83
C ASN A 106 8.40 -0.82 -28.87
N ALA A 107 7.40 -1.04 -28.02
CA ALA A 107 6.40 -2.09 -28.18
C ALA A 107 5.12 -1.60 -27.49
N GLY A 108 4.15 -1.21 -28.31
CA GLY A 108 2.89 -0.64 -27.84
C GLY A 108 2.17 -1.56 -26.86
N VAL A 109 1.74 -0.96 -25.75
CA VAL A 109 0.53 -1.38 -25.04
C VAL A 109 -0.28 -0.11 -24.80
N PRO A 110 -1.45 0.08 -25.43
CA PRO A 110 -2.32 1.20 -25.13
C PRO A 110 -2.95 1.03 -23.73
N PRO A 111 -3.32 2.12 -23.03
CA PRO A 111 -4.09 2.04 -21.81
C PRO A 111 -5.54 1.74 -22.18
N ALA A 112 -5.97 0.50 -22.01
CA ALA A 112 -7.38 0.13 -22.08
C ALA A 112 -7.88 -0.25 -20.68
N PHE A 113 -8.53 0.71 -20.03
CA PHE A 113 -9.65 0.40 -19.14
C PHE A 113 -10.77 -0.18 -20.02
N GLU A 114 -10.88 -1.50 -20.08
CA GLU A 114 -12.09 -2.17 -20.55
C GLU A 114 -12.54 -3.18 -19.49
N HIS A 115 -13.70 -2.85 -18.92
CA HIS A 115 -14.55 -3.80 -18.24
C HIS A 115 -15.01 -4.85 -19.27
N GLU A 116 -14.37 -6.02 -19.30
CA GLU A 116 -14.94 -7.21 -19.92
C GLU A 116 -14.84 -8.39 -18.95
N THR A 117 -16.02 -8.83 -18.50
CA THR A 117 -16.24 -10.16 -17.94
C THR A 117 -15.66 -11.22 -18.87
N ARG A 118 -14.69 -12.01 -18.40
CA ARG A 118 -14.43 -13.36 -18.91
C ARG A 118 -13.67 -14.22 -17.92
N THR A 119 -14.43 -15.14 -17.32
CA THR A 119 -14.03 -16.52 -17.03
C THR A 119 -12.99 -17.06 -18.03
N ALA A 120 -11.80 -17.40 -17.53
CA ALA A 120 -10.98 -18.57 -17.89
C ALA A 120 -9.52 -18.35 -17.46
N PHE A 121 -9.24 -18.39 -16.15
CA PHE A 121 -7.92 -18.74 -15.61
C PHE A 121 -8.14 -19.48 -14.29
N ALA A 122 -8.80 -20.62 -14.41
CA ALA A 122 -8.70 -21.71 -13.45
C ALA A 122 -7.90 -22.79 -14.17
N ASP A 123 -6.57 -22.70 -14.06
CA ASP A 123 -5.69 -23.86 -13.89
C ASP A 123 -4.25 -23.34 -13.74
N GLU A 124 -3.63 -23.76 -12.64
CA GLU A 124 -2.19 -23.73 -12.35
C GLU A 124 -1.53 -22.37 -12.09
N LEU A 125 -1.85 -21.74 -10.95
CA LEU A 125 -0.82 -21.02 -10.19
C LEU A 125 0.04 -22.06 -9.48
N PRO A 126 1.34 -22.22 -9.79
CA PRO A 126 2.19 -23.12 -9.01
C PRO A 126 2.28 -22.59 -7.59
N ALA A 127 2.02 -23.48 -6.64
CA ALA A 127 2.12 -23.22 -5.22
C ALA A 127 3.43 -22.52 -4.89
N ASN A 128 3.30 -21.44 -4.13
CA ASN A 128 4.33 -20.71 -3.39
C ASN A 128 5.53 -21.59 -3.02
N GLN A 129 6.59 -21.56 -3.84
CA GLN A 129 7.88 -22.17 -3.57
C GLN A 129 8.95 -21.08 -3.60
N ILE A 130 8.89 -20.20 -2.61
CA ILE A 130 10.09 -19.50 -2.14
C ILE A 130 10.69 -20.42 -1.08
N PRO A 131 11.79 -21.13 -1.33
CA PRO A 131 12.44 -21.90 -0.26
C PRO A 131 13.01 -20.93 0.76
N ALA A 132 12.41 -20.89 1.95
CA ALA A 132 12.80 -20.01 3.06
C ALA A 132 14.13 -20.43 3.74
N SER A 133 15.03 -21.14 3.05
CA SER A 133 16.15 -21.84 3.71
C SER A 133 17.57 -21.50 3.24
N GLU A 134 17.80 -20.61 2.26
CA GLU A 134 19.19 -20.29 1.84
C GLU A 134 19.38 -18.82 1.43
N ILE A 135 19.06 -17.87 2.31
CA ILE A 135 19.70 -16.55 2.25
C ILE A 135 20.72 -16.51 3.40
N PRO A 136 22.03 -16.61 3.12
CA PRO A 136 23.05 -16.43 4.15
C PRO A 136 22.98 -14.97 4.61
N LEU A 137 22.55 -14.75 5.85
CA LEU A 137 22.43 -13.43 6.48
C LEU A 137 23.77 -12.74 6.74
N GLU A 138 24.90 -13.39 6.43
CA GLU A 138 26.25 -12.85 6.66
C GLU A 138 26.86 -12.06 5.49
N GLU A 139 26.25 -12.07 4.30
CA GLU A 139 26.75 -11.33 3.11
C GLU A 139 26.04 -9.97 2.88
N LEU A 140 25.02 -9.64 3.67
CA LEU A 140 24.36 -8.33 3.68
C LEU A 140 25.04 -7.39 4.70
N ARG A 141 26.28 -6.99 4.41
CA ARG A 141 26.89 -5.84 5.08
C ARG A 141 26.63 -4.59 4.24
N ALA A 142 25.78 -3.70 4.74
CA ALA A 142 25.42 -2.44 4.09
C ALA A 142 26.55 -1.38 4.10
N ASP A 143 27.73 -1.71 4.62
CA ASP A 143 28.76 -0.73 4.99
C ASP A 143 29.96 -0.67 4.02
N GLU A 144 29.99 -1.46 2.94
CA GLU A 144 31.07 -1.45 1.93
C GLU A 144 30.56 -1.21 0.50
N MET A 145 29.48 -0.45 0.34
CA MET A 145 29.16 0.13 -0.98
C MET A 145 29.97 1.41 -1.16
N GLU A 146 31.13 1.31 -1.81
CA GLU A 146 31.80 2.49 -2.38
C GLU A 146 30.84 3.12 -3.39
N PHE A 147 30.24 4.25 -3.02
CA PHE A 147 29.55 5.11 -3.97
C PHE A 147 30.60 5.61 -4.96
N ALA A 148 30.67 4.98 -6.13
CA ALA A 148 31.45 5.50 -7.23
C ALA A 148 30.94 6.93 -7.52
N GLU A 149 31.81 7.91 -7.30
CA GLU A 149 31.61 9.28 -7.75
C GLU A 149 31.40 9.22 -9.27
N ILE A 150 30.17 9.47 -9.73
CA ILE A 150 29.89 9.55 -11.16
C ILE A 150 30.43 10.90 -11.62
N GLU A 151 31.69 10.92 -12.06
CA GLU A 151 32.22 12.03 -12.84
C GLU A 151 31.47 12.12 -14.17
N GLU A 152 30.94 13.32 -14.45
CA GLU A 152 30.34 13.69 -15.72
C GLU A 152 31.34 13.47 -16.88
N THR A 153 31.34 12.29 -17.50
CA THR A 153 32.17 12.05 -18.69
C THR A 153 31.46 11.25 -19.79
N ASN A 154 31.12 12.00 -20.85
CA ASN A 154 31.22 11.67 -22.27
C ASN A 154 30.44 10.48 -22.88
N VAL A 155 29.22 10.81 -23.33
CA VAL A 155 28.70 10.70 -24.71
C VAL A 155 29.52 9.88 -25.73
N ALA A 156 29.42 8.55 -25.71
CA ALA A 156 29.94 7.72 -26.81
C ALA A 156 29.20 6.38 -27.00
N ALA A 157 27.86 6.38 -27.07
CA ALA A 157 27.05 5.35 -27.75
C ALA A 157 25.54 5.67 -27.64
N GLY A 158 25.08 6.74 -28.29
CA GLY A 158 23.68 6.92 -28.73
C GLY A 158 22.54 6.92 -27.70
N VAL A 159 22.75 6.56 -26.44
CA VAL A 159 21.74 6.64 -25.37
C VAL A 159 21.94 7.97 -24.68
N ARG A 160 21.14 8.96 -25.08
CA ARG A 160 20.92 10.15 -24.26
C ARG A 160 20.06 9.72 -23.08
N VAL A 161 20.67 9.47 -21.92
CA VAL A 161 19.95 9.55 -20.64
C VAL A 161 19.66 11.04 -20.46
N HIS A 162 18.52 11.50 -20.99
CA HIS A 162 18.01 12.81 -20.60
C HIS A 162 17.73 12.72 -19.09
N SER A 163 18.05 13.77 -18.34
CA SER A 163 17.51 14.02 -17.01
C SER A 163 16.00 13.75 -17.04
N GLY A 164 15.60 12.56 -16.59
CA GLY A 164 14.42 11.87 -17.14
C GLY A 164 13.05 12.42 -16.77
N PHE A 165 12.95 13.63 -16.22
CA PHE A 165 11.73 14.14 -15.60
C PHE A 165 11.53 15.66 -15.74
N ASP A 166 12.11 16.31 -16.75
CA ASP A 166 11.90 17.75 -17.05
C ASP A 166 10.55 18.03 -17.74
N VAL A 167 9.49 17.33 -17.30
CA VAL A 167 8.11 17.53 -17.73
C VAL A 167 7.26 17.92 -16.52
N PRO A 168 6.19 18.71 -16.69
CA PRO A 168 5.21 18.98 -15.64
C PRO A 168 4.65 17.68 -15.05
N VAL A 169 4.54 17.62 -13.72
CA VAL A 169 3.99 16.45 -13.01
C VAL A 169 2.55 16.15 -13.43
N ALA A 170 1.80 17.15 -13.88
CA ALA A 170 0.45 16.96 -14.40
C ALA A 170 0.36 16.01 -15.61
N GLU A 171 1.45 15.84 -16.36
CA GLU A 171 1.51 14.93 -17.51
C GLU A 171 1.75 13.47 -17.09
N LEU A 172 2.23 13.25 -15.87
CA LEU A 172 2.62 11.93 -15.36
C LEU A 172 1.73 11.43 -14.21
N MET A 173 1.03 12.34 -13.52
CA MET A 173 0.22 12.01 -12.36
C MET A 173 -1.00 11.15 -12.72
N THR A 174 -1.46 10.35 -11.75
CA THR A 174 -2.82 9.83 -11.76
C THR A 174 -3.78 10.98 -11.46
N SER A 175 -4.61 11.32 -12.45
CA SER A 175 -5.58 12.41 -12.35
C SER A 175 -6.83 12.01 -11.56
N ASN A 176 -7.40 12.96 -10.81
CA ASN A 176 -8.62 12.79 -10.00
C ASN A 176 -8.63 11.50 -9.16
N PRO A 177 -7.66 11.35 -8.23
CA PRO A 177 -7.52 10.14 -7.44
C PRO A 177 -8.74 9.94 -6.53
N GLU A 178 -9.06 8.67 -6.29
CA GLU A 178 -10.03 8.34 -5.27
C GLU A 178 -9.58 8.91 -3.92
N THR A 179 -10.49 9.61 -3.25
CA THR A 179 -10.21 10.32 -2.00
C THR A 179 -11.24 9.92 -0.96
N LEU A 180 -10.78 9.40 0.17
CA LEU A 180 -11.65 9.12 1.32
C LEU A 180 -11.72 10.35 2.24
N HIS A 181 -12.70 10.37 3.13
CA HIS A 181 -12.81 11.33 4.21
C HIS A 181 -12.13 10.78 5.47
N GLU A 182 -11.62 11.64 6.34
CA GLU A 182 -11.12 11.26 7.68
C GLU A 182 -12.21 10.71 8.63
N LYS A 183 -13.42 10.47 8.10
CA LYS A 183 -14.58 9.85 8.75
C LYS A 183 -14.93 8.50 8.12
N ASP A 184 -14.14 8.02 7.16
CA ASP A 184 -14.29 6.67 6.60
C ASP A 184 -13.48 5.66 7.42
N SER A 185 -13.89 4.39 7.38
CA SER A 185 -13.24 3.35 8.18
C SER A 185 -11.87 2.97 7.62
N VAL A 186 -11.00 2.44 8.50
CA VAL A 186 -9.73 1.86 8.08
C VAL A 186 -9.96 0.67 7.13
N ALA A 187 -11.02 -0.12 7.36
CA ALA A 187 -11.46 -1.18 6.45
C ALA A 187 -11.77 -0.67 5.03
N GLU A 188 -12.45 0.48 4.90
CA GLU A 188 -12.75 1.06 3.59
C GLU A 188 -11.45 1.42 2.86
N ALA A 189 -10.48 2.03 3.55
CA ALA A 189 -9.17 2.32 2.94
C ALA A 189 -8.44 1.06 2.48
N LEU A 190 -8.40 0.00 3.30
CA LEU A 190 -7.79 -1.28 2.93
C LEU A 190 -8.48 -1.92 1.72
N ASN A 191 -9.81 -1.86 1.68
CA ASN A 191 -10.59 -2.37 0.57
C ASN A 191 -10.28 -1.60 -0.73
N ARG A 192 -10.25 -0.26 -0.69
CA ARG A 192 -9.88 0.57 -1.86
C ARG A 192 -8.44 0.32 -2.32
N MET A 193 -7.49 0.23 -1.38
CA MET A 193 -6.10 -0.09 -1.70
C MET A 193 -5.97 -1.48 -2.38
N SER A 194 -6.70 -2.47 -1.88
CA SER A 194 -6.70 -3.83 -2.43
C SER A 194 -7.33 -3.88 -3.83
N MET A 195 -8.57 -3.40 -3.97
CA MET A 195 -9.32 -3.43 -5.22
C MET A 195 -8.68 -2.55 -6.30
N GLY A 196 -8.18 -1.38 -5.92
CA GLY A 196 -7.56 -0.42 -6.80
C GLY A 196 -6.09 -0.71 -7.14
N ARG A 197 -5.46 -1.66 -6.43
CA ARG A 197 -4.04 -2.03 -6.58
C ARG A 197 -3.08 -0.86 -6.34
N TYR A 198 -3.42 0.02 -5.41
CA TYR A 198 -2.55 1.10 -4.94
C TYR A 198 -2.39 1.05 -3.43
N ARG A 199 -1.27 1.57 -2.95
CA ARG A 199 -0.90 1.54 -1.52
C ARG A 199 -1.01 2.88 -0.83
N HIS A 200 -1.33 3.93 -1.58
CA HIS A 200 -1.46 5.30 -1.10
C HIS A 200 -2.82 5.83 -1.53
N LEU A 201 -3.51 6.51 -0.63
CA LEU A 201 -4.82 7.07 -0.88
C LEU A 201 -4.93 8.44 -0.19
N PRO A 202 -5.33 9.49 -0.93
CA PRO A 202 -5.67 10.78 -0.34
C PRO A 202 -6.82 10.68 0.67
N VAL A 203 -6.66 11.35 1.80
CA VAL A 203 -7.69 11.49 2.84
C VAL A 203 -7.97 12.98 3.02
N ARG A 204 -9.23 13.38 2.82
CA ARG A 204 -9.69 14.74 3.06
C ARG A 204 -10.05 14.92 4.53
N LYS A 205 -9.44 15.90 5.19
CA LYS A 205 -9.75 16.28 6.57
C LYS A 205 -10.93 17.25 6.64
N SER A 206 -11.56 17.37 7.80
CA SER A 206 -12.71 18.26 8.01
C SER A 206 -12.36 19.74 7.85
N ASP A 207 -11.10 20.12 8.05
CA ASP A 207 -10.60 21.49 7.83
C ASP A 207 -10.37 21.82 6.34
N GLY A 208 -10.58 20.86 5.45
CA GLY A 208 -10.40 21.00 4.00
C GLY A 208 -8.98 20.69 3.50
N SER A 209 -8.03 20.42 4.40
CA SER A 209 -6.70 19.92 4.04
C SER A 209 -6.72 18.46 3.62
N TYR A 210 -5.62 18.00 3.04
CA TYR A 210 -5.43 16.61 2.64
C TYR A 210 -4.30 15.97 3.45
N ALA A 211 -4.44 14.67 3.68
CA ALA A 211 -3.40 13.77 4.16
C ALA A 211 -3.31 12.56 3.21
N VAL A 212 -2.34 11.69 3.44
CA VAL A 212 -2.21 10.43 2.69
C VAL A 212 -2.27 9.25 3.67
N ALA A 213 -3.26 8.39 3.50
CA ALA A 213 -3.23 7.06 4.09
C ALA A 213 -2.37 6.14 3.21
N SER A 214 -1.41 5.47 3.83
CA SER A 214 -0.64 4.41 3.17
C SER A 214 -0.91 3.07 3.82
N ILE A 215 -0.66 1.97 3.11
CA ILE A 215 -0.70 0.65 3.73
C ILE A 215 0.23 0.59 4.96
N LYS A 216 1.38 1.29 4.92
CA LYS A 216 2.30 1.39 6.04
C LYS A 216 1.67 2.10 7.24
N SER A 217 1.01 3.24 7.04
CA SER A 217 0.37 3.97 8.15
C SER A 217 -0.80 3.19 8.75
N VAL A 218 -1.55 2.47 7.91
CA VAL A 218 -2.62 1.57 8.37
C VAL A 218 -2.03 0.40 9.17
N LEU A 219 -1.02 -0.31 8.66
CA LEU A 219 -0.39 -1.41 9.38
C LEU A 219 0.25 -0.95 10.69
N ASN A 220 0.91 0.20 10.70
CA ASN A 220 1.48 0.79 11.92
C ASN A 220 0.40 1.16 12.93
N TYR A 221 -0.75 1.69 12.48
CA TYR A 221 -1.88 1.98 13.36
C TYR A 221 -2.38 0.70 14.02
N ILE A 222 -2.58 -0.35 13.24
CA ILE A 222 -3.10 -1.62 13.76
C ILE A 222 -2.09 -2.30 14.69
N ALA A 223 -0.79 -2.23 14.38
CA ALA A 223 0.26 -2.81 15.21
C ALA A 223 0.50 -2.05 16.53
N LYS A 224 0.08 -0.78 16.63
CA LYS A 224 0.19 0.06 17.84
C LYS A 224 -1.01 -0.09 18.78
N GLU A 225 -2.15 -0.60 18.33
CA GLU A 225 -3.20 -1.01 19.26
C GLU A 225 -2.72 -2.29 19.97
N ASP A 226 -2.36 -2.15 21.24
CA ASP A 226 -1.75 -3.17 22.09
C ASP A 226 -2.46 -4.54 21.98
N TRP A 227 -1.63 -5.58 21.76
CA TRP A 227 -1.95 -7.00 21.79
C TRP A 227 -1.43 -7.64 23.08
#